data_AF-A0A841L0S5-F1
#
_entry.id   AF-A0A841L0S5-F1
#
_cell.length_a   1.000
_cell.length_b   1.000
_cell.length_c   1.000
_cell.angle_alpha   90.00
_cell.angle_beta   90.00
_cell.angle_gamma   90.00
#
_symmetry.space_group_name_H-M   'P 1'
#
loop_
_entity.id
_entity.type
_entity.pdbx_description
1 polymer ?
#
loop_
_entity_poly.entity_id
_entity_poly.type
_entity_poly.pdbx_seq_one_letter_code
_entity_poly.pdbx_strand_id
1 'polypeptide(L)'
;MDELEELKEWLRIDGEEDDNMIQSLQLSSKLLIKQFTGAKREDVEGNSEALELYKLVQRLIVTDLYENRAGSNKMSPVLISLCTQLGAYKLQGGTV
;
A
#
# COMPACT_ATOMS: atom_id res chain seq x y z
N MET A 1 1.73 -10.17 -13.68
CA MET A 1 2.01 -10.75 -12.36
C MET A 1 0.81 -10.41 -11.48
N ASP A 2 0.33 -11.35 -10.68
CA ASP A 2 -0.79 -11.11 -9.77
C ASP A 2 -0.35 -10.21 -8.60
N GLU A 3 -1.23 -9.36 -8.05
CA GLU A 3 -0.90 -8.44 -6.96
C GLU A 3 -0.53 -9.18 -5.66
N LEU A 4 -1.10 -10.35 -5.41
CA LEU A 4 -0.73 -11.22 -4.30
C LEU A 4 0.70 -11.73 -4.45
N GLU A 5 1.06 -12.17 -5.66
CA GLU A 5 2.40 -12.66 -5.97
C GLU A 5 3.45 -11.56 -5.86
N GLU A 6 3.14 -10.32 -6.27
CA GLU A 6 4.01 -9.15 -6.03
C GLU A 6 4.26 -8.91 -4.54
N LEU A 7 3.25 -9.09 -3.69
CA LEU A 7 3.39 -8.92 -2.23
C LEU A 7 4.17 -10.08 -1.59
N LYS A 8 3.98 -11.31 -2.07
CA LYS A 8 4.75 -12.48 -1.62
C LYS A 8 6.23 -12.33 -1.97
N GLU A 9 6.53 -11.92 -3.20
CA GLU A 9 7.90 -11.62 -3.63
C GLU A 9 8.53 -10.53 -2.75
N TRP A 10 7.78 -9.45 -2.48
CA TRP A 10 8.24 -8.38 -1.60
C TRP A 10 8.55 -8.86 -0.17
N LEU A 11 7.68 -9.70 0.40
CA LEU A 11 7.84 -10.26 1.75
C LEU A 11 8.80 -11.46 1.80
N ARG A 12 9.30 -11.93 0.66
CA ARG A 12 10.14 -13.14 0.54
C ARG A 12 9.44 -14.39 1.10
N ILE A 13 8.16 -14.53 0.80
CA ILE A 13 7.36 -15.68 1.22
C ILE A 13 7.29 -16.66 0.06
N ASP A 14 7.86 -17.84 0.28
CA ASP A 14 7.77 -18.97 -0.63
C ASP A 14 6.59 -19.88 -0.22
N GLY A 15 5.72 -20.26 -1.15
CA GLY A 15 4.57 -21.14 -0.89
C GLY A 15 3.23 -20.40 -0.75
N GLU A 16 2.19 -21.14 -0.35
CA GLU A 16 0.78 -20.67 -0.35
C GLU A 16 0.14 -20.64 1.06
N GLU A 17 0.88 -21.06 2.10
CA GLU A 17 0.36 -21.21 3.46
C GLU A 17 -0.22 -19.90 4.02
N ASP A 18 0.41 -18.78 3.67
CA ASP A 18 0.05 -17.44 4.13
C ASP A 18 -0.83 -16.65 3.16
N ASP A 19 -1.27 -17.23 2.02
CA ASP A 19 -1.98 -16.51 0.97
C ASP A 19 -3.23 -15.79 1.48
N ASN A 20 -4.05 -16.47 2.29
CA ASN A 20 -5.26 -15.90 2.88
C ASN A 20 -4.95 -14.71 3.81
N MET A 21 -3.84 -14.79 4.53
CA MET A 21 -3.41 -13.73 5.42
C MET A 21 -2.89 -12.54 4.60
N ILE A 22 -2.04 -12.78 3.60
CA ILE A 22 -1.49 -11.72 2.73
C ILE A 22 -2.61 -11.03 1.97
N GLN A 23 -3.60 -11.76 1.45
CA GLN A 23 -4.80 -11.17 0.84
C GLN A 23 -5.56 -10.26 1.83
N SER A 24 -5.70 -10.68 3.08
CA SER A 24 -6.35 -9.86 4.11
C SER A 24 -5.57 -8.58 4.42
N LEU A 25 -4.23 -8.66 4.47
CA LEU A 25 -3.34 -7.51 4.64
C LEU A 25 -3.38 -6.57 3.43
N GLN A 26 -3.42 -7.13 2.22
CA GLN A 26 -3.57 -6.40 0.97
C GLN A 26 -4.87 -5.58 0.97
N LEU A 27 -6.01 -6.19 1.32
CA LEU A 27 -7.29 -5.48 1.40
C LEU A 27 -7.26 -4.37 2.47
N SER A 28 -6.68 -4.67 3.63
CA SER A 28 -6.54 -3.71 4.74
C SER A 28 -5.66 -2.52 4.35
N SER A 29 -4.54 -2.77 3.67
CA SER A 29 -3.65 -1.71 3.19
C SER A 29 -4.33 -0.78 2.18
N LYS A 30 -5.12 -1.30 1.24
CA LYS A 30 -5.92 -0.50 0.29
C LYS A 30 -6.90 0.41 1.04
N LEU A 31 -7.58 -0.11 2.06
CA LEU A 31 -8.50 0.66 2.90
C LEU A 31 -7.77 1.77 3.67
N LEU A 32 -6.62 1.46 4.27
CA LEU A 32 -5.80 2.42 5.01
C LEU A 32 -5.30 3.53 4.09
N ILE A 33 -4.74 3.21 2.91
CA ILE A 33 -4.30 4.22 1.93
C ILE A 33 -5.46 5.16 1.59
N LYS A 34 -6.63 4.62 1.28
CA LYS A 34 -7.81 5.42 0.97
C LYS A 34 -8.20 6.32 2.14
N GLN A 35 -8.14 5.84 3.37
CA GLN A 35 -8.48 6.64 4.56
C GLN A 35 -7.48 7.77 4.81
N PHE A 36 -6.18 7.51 4.65
CA PHE A 36 -5.13 8.51 4.89
C PHE A 36 -4.99 9.54 3.77
N THR A 37 -5.16 9.12 2.51
CA THR A 37 -4.81 9.92 1.34
C THR A 37 -6.02 10.30 0.49
N GLY A 38 -7.14 9.61 0.66
CA GLY A 38 -8.29 9.68 -0.23
C GLY A 38 -8.11 8.90 -1.54
N ALA A 39 -6.91 8.46 -1.89
CA ALA A 39 -6.61 7.82 -3.18
C ALA A 39 -6.97 6.33 -3.19
N LYS A 40 -7.49 5.88 -4.34
CA LYS A 40 -7.59 4.47 -4.73
C LYS A 40 -6.55 4.16 -5.80
N ARG A 41 -6.30 2.87 -6.05
CA ARG A 41 -5.37 2.45 -7.11
C ARG A 41 -5.79 3.00 -8.47
N GLU A 42 -7.08 2.90 -8.78
CA GLU A 42 -7.67 3.39 -10.04
C GLU A 42 -7.45 4.91 -10.26
N ASP A 43 -7.35 5.69 -9.17
CA ASP A 43 -7.13 7.14 -9.26
C ASP A 43 -5.72 7.49 -9.79
N VAL A 44 -4.77 6.55 -9.72
CA VAL A 44 -3.36 6.76 -10.08
C VAL A 44 -2.88 5.89 -11.24
N GLU A 45 -3.72 5.01 -11.79
CA GLU A 45 -3.33 4.07 -12.86
C GLU A 45 -2.82 4.76 -14.14
N GLY A 46 -3.31 5.97 -14.44
CA GLY A 46 -2.87 6.76 -15.59
C GLY A 46 -1.51 7.45 -15.43
N ASN A 47 -0.91 7.40 -14.24
CA ASN A 47 0.39 8.01 -13.94
C ASN A 47 1.34 6.97 -13.34
N SER A 48 2.37 6.59 -14.09
CA SER A 48 3.31 5.54 -13.69
C SER A 48 4.04 5.85 -12.38
N GLU A 49 4.41 7.10 -12.13
CA GLU A 49 5.12 7.50 -10.91
C GLU A 49 4.19 7.42 -9.69
N ALA A 50 2.95 7.88 -9.84
CA ALA A 50 1.94 7.81 -8.79
C ALA A 50 1.50 6.36 -8.51
N LEU A 51 1.43 5.51 -9.54
CA LEU A 51 1.13 4.09 -9.39
C LEU A 51 2.24 3.35 -8.62
N GLU A 52 3.51 3.61 -8.94
CA GLU A 52 4.62 3.02 -8.19
C GLU A 52 4.70 3.53 -6.75
N LEU A 53 4.36 4.81 -6.51
CA LEU A 53 4.21 5.34 -5.15
C LEU A 53 3.09 4.63 -4.38
N TYR A 54 1.93 4.42 -5.01
CA TYR A 54 0.81 3.68 -4.40
C TYR A 54 1.24 2.27 -4.00
N LYS A 55 1.89 1.53 -4.91
CA LYS A 55 2.41 0.18 -4.65
C LYS A 55 3.43 0.17 -3.51
N LEU A 56 4.33 1.14 -3.46
CA LEU A 56 5.33 1.24 -2.40
C LEU A 56 4.67 1.49 -1.03
N VAL A 57 3.72 2.43 -0.95
CA VAL A 57 2.97 2.69 0.29
C VAL A 57 2.22 1.42 0.73
N GLN A 58 1.58 0.72 -0.20
CA GLN A 58 0.88 -0.53 0.07
C GLN A 58 1.82 -1.59 0.65
N ARG A 59 2.97 -1.83 0.00
CA ARG A 59 4.00 -2.78 0.43
C ARG A 59 4.52 -2.46 1.84
N LEU A 60 4.76 -1.19 2.14
CA LEU A 60 5.22 -0.76 3.47
C LEU A 60 4.16 -1.02 4.55
N ILE A 61 2.89 -0.73 4.27
CA ILE A 61 1.79 -1.01 5.21
C ILE A 61 1.64 -2.52 5.43
N VAL A 62 1.67 -3.31 4.35
CA VAL A 62 1.59 -4.77 4.45
C VAL A 62 2.76 -5.33 5.26
N THR A 63 3.98 -4.83 5.03
CA THR A 63 5.18 -5.23 5.78
C THR A 63 5.01 -4.92 7.27
N ASP A 64 4.59 -3.71 7.61
CA ASP A 64 4.37 -3.32 9.01
C ASP A 64 3.33 -4.23 9.70
N LEU A 65 2.20 -4.50 9.04
CA LEU A 65 1.17 -5.38 9.58
C LEU A 65 1.64 -6.85 9.69
N TYR A 66 2.45 -7.32 8.73
CA TYR A 66 2.95 -8.69 8.69
C TYR A 66 4.04 -8.95 9.75
N GLU A 67 4.98 -8.02 9.90
CA GLU A 67 6.12 -8.14 10.81
C GLU A 67 5.75 -7.75 12.24
N ASN A 68 4.92 -6.73 12.43
CA ASN A 68 4.56 -6.19 13.75
C ASN A 68 3.19 -6.68 14.24
N ARG A 69 2.91 -7.99 14.14
CA ARG A 69 1.63 -8.59 14.58
C ARG A 69 1.31 -8.37 16.06
N ALA A 70 2.34 -8.16 16.90
CA ALA A 70 2.20 -7.86 18.33
C ALA A 70 1.91 -6.38 18.64
N GLY A 71 1.85 -5.53 17.61
CA GLY A 71 1.60 -4.10 17.72
C GLY A 71 2.86 -3.30 18.01
N SER A 72 3.25 -2.45 17.05
CA SER A 72 4.12 -1.30 17.31
C SER A 72 3.31 -0.03 17.03
N ASN A 73 3.29 0.91 17.97
CA ASN A 73 2.24 1.93 18.03
C ASN A 73 2.59 3.23 17.25
N LYS A 74 3.52 3.18 16.29
CA LYS A 74 3.99 4.39 15.60
C LYS A 74 4.21 4.17 14.11
N MET A 75 3.42 4.88 13.31
CA MET A 75 3.62 4.99 11.87
C MET A 75 4.98 5.68 11.59
N SER A 76 5.77 5.10 10.68
CA SER A 76 7.05 5.69 10.28
C SER A 76 6.84 7.09 9.66
N PRO A 77 7.65 8.11 10.01
CA PRO A 77 7.58 9.43 9.39
C PRO A 77 7.75 9.39 7.86
N VAL A 78 8.52 8.43 7.36
CA VAL A 78 8.68 8.20 5.91
C VAL A 78 7.34 7.80 5.30
N LEU A 79 6.63 6.85 5.91
CA LEU A 79 5.32 6.41 5.43
C LEU A 79 4.30 7.55 5.43
N ILE A 80 4.33 8.41 6.45
CA ILE A 80 3.50 9.63 6.50
C ILE A 80 3.82 10.53 5.29
N SER A 81 5.10 10.80 5.03
CA SER A 81 5.52 11.64 3.89
C SER A 81 5.07 11.05 2.54
N LEU A 82 5.20 9.73 2.34
CA LEU A 82 4.75 9.06 1.13
C LEU A 82 3.22 9.14 0.96
N CYS A 83 2.45 8.94 2.04
CA CYS A 83 1.00 9.11 2.03
C CYS A 83 0.60 10.55 1.69
N THR A 84 1.29 11.56 2.23
CA THR A 84 1.05 12.97 1.88
C THR A 84 1.27 13.24 0.39
N GLN A 85 2.36 12.73 -0.18
CA GLN A 85 2.65 12.87 -1.62
C GLN A 85 1.59 12.17 -2.48
N LEU A 86 1.17 10.96 -2.09
CA LEU A 86 0.14 10.21 -2.79
C LEU A 86 -1.21 10.95 -2.76
N GLY A 87 -1.58 11.55 -1.63
CA GLY A 87 -2.76 12.42 -1.52
C GLY A 87 -2.69 13.66 -2.42
N ALA A 88 -1.49 14.23 -2.60
CA ALA A 88 -1.29 15.37 -3.49
C ALA A 88 -1.52 15.02 -4.97
N TYR A 89 -1.11 13.83 -5.42
CA TYR A 89 -1.37 13.36 -6.78
C TYR A 89 -2.87 13.30 -7.10
N LYS A 90 -3.70 12.86 -6.15
CA LYS A 90 -5.16 12.88 -6.30
C LYS A 90 -5.71 14.29 -6.52
N LEU A 91 -5.21 15.28 -5.78
CA LEU A 91 -5.67 16.67 -5.89
C LEU A 91 -5.28 17.29 -7.24
N GLN A 92 -4.14 16.90 -7.80
CA GLN A 92 -3.67 17.40 -9.11
C GLN A 92 -4.44 16.77 -10.29
N GLY A 93 -4.92 15.54 -10.14
CA GLY A 93 -5.83 14.90 -11.10
C GLY A 93 -7.27 15.45 -11.05
N GLY A 94 -7.60 16.32 -10.09
CA GLY A 94 -8.94 16.90 -9.89
C GLY A 94 -9.16 18.27 -10.54
N THR A 95 -8.48 18.57 -11.65
CA THR A 95 -8.65 19.85 -12.37
C THR A 95 -9.52 19.66 -13.61
N VAL A 96 -10.77 20.16 -13.48
CA VAL A 96 -11.84 20.41 -14.49
C VAL A 96 -12.61 19.21 -15.00
#